data_AF-A0A946QXV9-F1
#
_entry.id   AF-A0A946QXV9-F1
#
_cell.length_a   1.000
_cell.length_b   1.000
_cell.length_c   1.000
_cell.angle_alpha   90.00
_cell.angle_beta   90.00
_cell.angle_gamma   90.00
#
_symmetry.space_group_name_H-M   'P 1'
#
loop_
_entity.id
_entity.type
_entity.pdbx_description
1 polymer ?
#
loop_
_entity_poly.entity_id
_entity_poly.type
_entity_poly.pdbx_seq_one_letter_code
_entity_poly.pdbx_strand_id
1 'polypeptide(L)'
;MTASSQAKQIRYEGNKPDLVHGRYYTIKRLSEITGLSDTAIRYRLNGSNICTDDELVKSHCGRTLRKKKVEVTTTLSQKWLTRKLV
;
A
#
# COMPACT_ATOMS: atom_id res chain seq x y z
N MET A 1 3.71 -20.49 22.10
CA MET A 1 4.87 -19.60 21.94
C MET A 1 4.61 -18.74 20.70
N THR A 2 4.23 -17.48 20.87
CA THR A 2 4.05 -16.55 19.75
C THR A 2 5.43 -16.13 19.27
N ALA A 3 5.83 -16.58 18.08
CA ALA A 3 7.09 -16.16 17.47
C ALA A 3 7.08 -14.64 17.28
N SER A 4 7.99 -13.94 17.96
CA SER A 4 8.29 -12.54 17.70
C SER A 4 8.85 -12.42 16.28
N SER A 5 7.98 -12.16 15.31
CA SER A 5 8.36 -11.95 13.91
C SER A 5 9.15 -10.64 13.81
N GLN A 6 10.48 -10.74 13.75
CA GLN A 6 11.33 -9.57 13.53
C GLN A 6 11.04 -9.00 12.13
N ALA A 7 10.83 -7.69 12.06
CA ALA A 7 10.58 -7.04 10.79
C ALA A 7 11.83 -7.11 9.89
N LYS A 8 11.65 -7.60 8.66
CA LYS A 8 12.71 -7.65 7.64
C LYS A 8 13.27 -6.24 7.40
N GLN A 9 14.59 -6.13 7.53
CA GLN A 9 15.34 -4.92 7.18
C GLN A 9 15.90 -5.03 5.76
N ILE A 10 15.85 -3.93 5.02
CA ILE A 10 16.22 -3.82 3.61
C ILE A 10 17.27 -2.72 3.49
N ARG A 11 18.36 -3.01 2.78
CA ARG A 11 19.41 -2.03 2.49
C ARG A 11 18.95 -1.10 1.39
N TYR A 12 19.11 0.20 1.58
CA TYR A 12 18.81 1.19 0.54
C TYR A 12 20.08 1.55 -0.24
N GLU A 13 19.99 1.53 -1.57
CA GLU A 13 21.06 1.90 -2.50
C GLU A 13 20.52 2.87 -3.54
N GLY A 14 20.73 4.16 -3.28
CA GLY A 14 20.31 5.21 -4.19
C GLY A 14 20.76 6.58 -3.70
N ASN A 15 20.23 7.63 -4.31
CA ASN A 15 20.55 9.02 -4.01
C ASN A 15 19.29 9.87 -3.81
N LYS A 16 18.31 9.37 -3.05
CA LYS A 16 17.18 10.17 -2.59
C LYS A 16 17.56 11.03 -1.40
N PRO A 17 17.08 12.29 -1.33
CA PRO A 17 17.38 13.19 -0.22
C PRO A 17 16.85 12.68 1.13
N ASP A 18 15.74 11.92 1.11
CA ASP A 18 15.08 11.45 2.34
C ASP A 18 15.68 10.15 2.90
N LEU A 19 16.59 9.50 2.17
CA LEU A 19 17.16 8.20 2.50
C LEU A 19 18.68 8.23 2.44
N VAL A 20 19.33 7.55 3.38
CA VAL A 20 20.79 7.47 3.43
C VAL A 20 21.25 6.22 2.71
N HIS A 21 22.09 6.40 1.69
CA HIS A 21 22.72 5.30 0.95
C HIS A 21 23.45 4.32 1.90
N GLY A 22 23.27 3.02 1.67
CA GLY A 22 23.89 1.95 2.45
C GLY A 22 23.20 1.66 3.80
N ARG A 23 22.20 2.43 4.19
CA ARG A 23 21.49 2.24 5.46
C ARG A 23 20.37 1.20 5.33
N TYR A 24 20.10 0.52 6.44
CA TYR A 24 19.03 -0.47 6.56
C TYR A 24 17.74 0.17 7.08
N TYR A 25 16.63 -0.10 6.40
CA TYR A 25 15.31 0.38 6.75
C TYR A 25 14.31 -0.76 6.78
N THR A 26 13.29 -0.67 7.64
CA THR A 26 12.14 -1.57 7.59
C THR A 26 11.16 -1.09 6.51
N ILE A 27 10.33 -1.99 5.99
CA ILE A 27 9.28 -1.66 5.01
C ILE A 27 8.37 -0.54 5.53
N LYS A 28 8.02 -0.59 6.82
CA LYS A 28 7.19 0.44 7.47
C LYS A 28 7.86 1.82 7.43
N ARG A 29 9.17 1.90 7.68
CA ARG A 29 9.91 3.16 7.57
C ARG A 29 10.02 3.66 6.14
N LEU A 30 10.26 2.77 5.18
CA LEU A 30 10.27 3.13 3.76
C LEU A 30 8.91 3.70 3.34
N SER A 31 7.81 3.07 3.77
CA SER A 31 6.43 3.49 3.53
C SER A 31 6.14 4.89 4.06
N GLU A 32 6.54 5.18 5.30
CA GLU A 32 6.41 6.51 5.93
C GLU A 32 7.21 7.59 5.19
N ILE A 33 8.43 7.28 4.76
CA ILE A 33 9.33 8.24 4.09
C ILE A 33 8.87 8.51 2.66
N THR A 34 8.60 7.44 1.89
CA THR A 34 8.31 7.58 0.45
C THR A 34 6.85 7.85 0.16
N GLY A 35 5.95 7.62 1.13
CA GLY A 35 4.50 7.68 0.96
C GLY A 35 3.94 6.56 0.08
N LEU A 36 4.67 5.44 -0.05
CA LEU A 36 4.22 4.26 -0.80
C LEU A 36 3.61 3.27 0.19
N SER A 37 2.58 2.52 -0.22
CA SER A 37 2.02 1.49 0.65
C SER A 37 3.00 0.33 0.85
N ASP A 38 2.97 -0.29 2.04
CA ASP A 38 3.76 -1.47 2.37
C ASP A 38 3.62 -2.58 1.32
N THR A 39 2.40 -2.79 0.82
CA THR A 39 2.12 -3.79 -0.23
C THR A 39 2.81 -3.44 -1.54
N ALA A 40 2.82 -2.15 -1.93
CA ALA A 40 3.50 -1.72 -3.15
C ALA A 40 5.00 -1.93 -3.03
N ILE A 41 5.60 -1.57 -1.90
CA ILE A 41 7.03 -1.76 -1.64
C ILE A 41 7.39 -3.26 -1.66
N ARG A 42 6.58 -4.12 -1.03
CA ARG A 42 6.81 -5.58 -1.04
C ARG A 42 6.75 -6.18 -2.45
N TYR A 43 5.77 -5.76 -3.25
CA TYR A 43 5.58 -6.25 -4.62
C TYR A 43 6.75 -5.84 -5.53
N ARG A 44 7.19 -4.58 -5.38
CA ARG A 44 8.32 -3.99 -6.09
C ARG A 44 9.65 -4.68 -5.77
N LEU A 45 9.95 -4.87 -4.48
CA LEU A 45 11.16 -5.57 -4.05
C LEU A 45 11.18 -7.04 -4.46
N ASN A 46 10.03 -7.68 -4.63
CA ASN A 46 9.89 -9.08 -5.01
C ASN A 46 10.80 -10.05 -4.21
N GLY A 47 10.94 -9.81 -2.90
CA GLY A 47 11.80 -10.61 -2.01
C GLY A 47 13.25 -10.14 -1.91
N SER A 48 13.68 -9.16 -2.70
CA SER A 48 15.01 -8.57 -2.64
C SER A 48 15.30 -7.91 -1.28
N ASN A 49 16.58 -7.90 -0.91
CA ASN A 49 17.10 -7.28 0.31
C ASN A 49 17.72 -5.90 0.07
N ILE A 50 17.73 -5.46 -1.19
CA ILE A 50 18.26 -4.18 -1.65
C ILE A 50 17.10 -3.41 -2.28
N CYS A 51 17.00 -2.13 -1.95
CA CYS A 51 15.99 -1.21 -2.45
C CYS A 51 16.69 -0.04 -3.14
N THR A 52 16.38 0.17 -4.41
CA THR A 52 16.94 1.27 -5.22
C THR A 52 15.91 2.38 -5.43
N ASP A 53 16.35 3.47 -6.07
CA ASP A 53 15.49 4.62 -6.36
C ASP A 53 14.30 4.29 -7.23
N ASP A 54 14.49 3.40 -8.22
CA ASP A 54 13.48 2.92 -9.16
C ASP A 54 12.29 2.27 -8.44
N GLU A 55 12.59 1.44 -7.43
CA GLU A 55 11.57 0.76 -6.63
C GLU A 55 10.78 1.73 -5.75
N LEU A 56 11.34 2.90 -5.46
CA LEU A 56 10.74 3.90 -4.58
C LEU A 56 10.08 5.05 -5.34
N VAL A 57 9.93 4.97 -6.67
CA VAL A 57 9.30 6.03 -7.47
C VAL A 57 7.81 6.11 -7.14
N LYS A 58 7.31 7.32 -6.81
CA LYS A 58 5.87 7.56 -6.69
C LYS A 58 5.26 7.33 -8.08
N SER A 59 4.25 6.47 -8.18
CA SER A 59 3.58 6.26 -9.46
C SER A 59 2.98 7.59 -9.94
N HIS A 60 3.54 8.14 -11.03
CA HIS A 60 3.02 9.32 -11.70
C HIS A 60 1.71 8.94 -12.41
N CYS A 61 0.61 8.89 -11.67
CA CYS A 61 -0.78 9.01 -12.15
C CYS A 61 -1.73 8.40 -11.12
N GLY A 62 -2.48 9.27 -10.41
CA GLY A 62 -3.90 9.42 -10.71
C GLY A 62 -4.83 8.21 -10.66
N ARG A 63 -4.43 7.04 -10.14
CA ARG A 63 -5.40 6.03 -9.72
C ARG A 63 -6.02 6.52 -8.41
N THR A 64 -6.93 7.48 -8.51
CA THR A 64 -8.06 7.52 -7.58
C THR A 64 -8.50 6.08 -7.43
N LEU A 65 -8.43 5.52 -6.21
CA LEU A 65 -9.10 4.26 -5.90
C LEU A 65 -10.47 4.38 -6.55
N ARG A 66 -10.71 3.63 -7.63
CA ARG A 66 -12.01 3.61 -8.28
C ARG A 66 -12.89 3.01 -7.21
N LYS A 67 -13.48 3.86 -6.34
CA LYS A 67 -14.54 3.46 -5.43
C LYS A 67 -15.53 2.82 -6.38
N LYS A 68 -15.61 1.49 -6.41
CA LYS A 68 -16.71 0.81 -7.09
C LYS A 68 -17.92 1.32 -6.32
N LYS A 69 -18.55 2.39 -6.82
CA LYS A 69 -19.90 2.74 -6.45
C LYS A 69 -20.69 1.55 -6.97
N VAL A 70 -20.92 0.57 -6.11
CA VAL A 70 -21.87 -0.49 -6.39
C VAL A 70 -23.19 0.26 -6.46
N GLU A 71 -23.58 0.69 -7.65
CA GLU A 71 -24.93 1.18 -7.88
C GLU A 71 -25.81 -0.06 -7.77
N VAL A 72 -26.28 -0.32 -6.56
CA VAL A 72 -27.34 -1.27 -6.32
C VAL A 72 -28.58 -0.64 -6.97
N THR A 73 -28.84 -0.98 -8.23
CA THR A 73 -30.15 -0.74 -8.85
C THR A 73 -31.14 -1.62 -8.11
N THR A 74 -31.71 -1.09 -7.03
CA THR A 74 -32.75 -1.79 -6.29
C THR A 74 -33.95 -2.00 -7.19
N THR A 75 -34.35 -3.25 -7.40
CA THR A 75 -35.59 -3.61 -8.11
C THR A 75 -36.80 -3.00 -7.39
N LEU A 76 -37.91 -2.79 -8.09
CA LEU A 76 -39.15 -2.21 -7.52
C LEU A 76 -39.63 -2.99 -6.28
N SER A 77 -39.46 -4.31 -6.28
CA SER A 77 -39.75 -5.21 -5.15
C SER A 77 -38.86 -4.98 -3.93
N GLN A 78 -37.57 -4.67 -4.12
CA GLN A 78 -36.64 -4.37 -3.02
C GLN A 78 -36.95 -3.03 -2.35
N LYS A 79 -37.41 -2.03 -3.12
CA LYS A 79 -37.88 -0.75 -2.56
C LYS A 79 -39.12 -0.91 -1.69
N TRP A 80 -40.01 -1.85 -2.03
CA TRP A 80 -41.21 -2.14 -1.25
C TRP A 80 -40.89 -2.73 0.12
N LEU A 81 -39.92 -3.65 0.20
CA LEU A 81 -39.46 -4.26 1.46
C LEU A 81 -38.87 -3.24 2.46
N THR A 82 -38.33 -2.13 1.97
CA THR A 82 -37.72 -1.09 2.82
C THR A 82 -38.72 -0.08 3.39
N ARG A 83 -39.99 -0.10 2.94
CA ARG A 83 -41.04 0.77 3.49
C ARG A 83 -41.64 0.12 4.74
N LYS A 84 -40.92 0.33 5.85
CA LYS A 84 -41.34 0.37 7.26
C LYS A 84 -42.59 -0.47 7.65
N LEU A 85 -42.37 -1.50 8.45
CA LEU A 85 -43.33 -1.89 9.50
C LEU A 85 -43.33 -0.75 10.52
N VAL A 86 -44.35 0.10 10.47
CA VAL A 86 -44.77 0.96 11.60
C VAL A 86 -45.94 0.25 12.26
#